data_AF-A0A067SFJ4-F1
#
_entry.id   AF-A0A067SFJ4-F1
#
_cell.length_a   1.000
_cell.length_b   1.000
_cell.length_c   1.000
_cell.angle_alpha   90.00
_cell.angle_beta   90.00
_cell.angle_gamma   90.00
#
_symmetry.space_group_name_H-M   'P 1'
#
loop_
_entity.id
_entity.type
_entity.pdbx_description
1 polymer ?
#
loop_
_entity_poly.entity_id
_entity_poly.type
_entity_poly.pdbx_seq_one_letter_code
_entity_poly.pdbx_strand_id
1 'polypeptide(L)'
;MTRRKPTASLDSFREYIFQDSIRSLLQQCANTGASPELQSSIISNAPLFGVFQDHSNWPAFVEAGLGVIQHVPVLKDIFSALQQQNLNAQAGHQEKRRLVNALGINQSLLEGSILASINAAGTFEEATQGLSQFGIDLILRQRSYPLSKKKEFPGESYYTFKRGCLLVEVIQPDTPESAILCSPSEGFMVIEPDRSVIIVSGHPRAFKIELIVMRDVPKPSDYAAALFAWLCNVVHWACYNRRNVRPTHPGSMTQIGLNMGARHLQILGWAKSFNRKLTDQQKIEEDTNLLGAMSLLWALVKSYLPGDVTQPVQALLDQGFPTMATRNIPEGCGFSIAIDGIDYTFNESNRAPPEGIATAGYQACSHTDACSVEWAFGWTVGRIDTAQILPANKGANFVDLGLKVVVENSVGTLTAFQPECLHGTTEKGGVMNYILALTSTRRVLEGYMDLEKSGARIAYSAETDQHENAAD
;
A
#
# COMPACT_ATOMS: atom_id res chain seq x y z
N MET A 1 10.56 -38.43 6.17
CA MET A 1 10.52 -37.22 7.02
C MET A 1 11.95 -36.75 7.28
N THR A 2 12.43 -35.78 6.51
CA THR A 2 13.71 -35.10 6.78
C THR A 2 13.50 -34.14 7.94
N ARG A 3 14.23 -34.32 9.05
CA ARG A 3 14.20 -33.40 10.20
C ARG A 3 14.67 -32.01 9.72
N ARG A 4 13.82 -30.99 9.83
CA ARG A 4 14.23 -29.58 9.64
C ARG A 4 15.37 -29.29 10.62
N LYS A 5 16.47 -28.72 10.11
CA LYS A 5 17.55 -28.22 10.97
C LYS A 5 17.00 -27.11 11.86
N PRO A 6 17.41 -27.02 13.13
CA PRO A 6 17.00 -25.92 14.00
C PRO A 6 17.47 -24.59 13.41
N THR A 7 16.56 -23.63 13.28
CA THR A 7 16.86 -22.25 12.89
C THR A 7 17.55 -21.54 14.05
N ALA A 8 18.59 -20.77 13.75
CA ALA A 8 19.30 -19.98 14.74
C ALA A 8 18.41 -18.82 15.24
N SER A 9 18.78 -18.27 16.41
CA SER A 9 18.09 -17.10 16.97
C SER A 9 18.44 -15.81 16.21
N LEU A 10 17.55 -14.82 16.25
CA LEU A 10 17.82 -13.47 15.74
C LEU A 10 19.11 -12.89 16.33
N ASP A 11 19.33 -13.09 17.63
CA ASP A 11 20.50 -12.56 18.33
C ASP A 11 21.79 -13.20 17.83
N SER A 12 21.82 -14.52 17.59
CA SER A 12 23.00 -15.17 17.03
C SER A 12 23.35 -14.69 15.60
N PHE A 13 22.34 -14.45 14.77
CA PHE A 13 22.57 -13.90 13.42
C PHE A 13 23.05 -12.44 13.48
N ARG A 14 22.47 -11.64 14.39
CA ARG A 14 22.95 -10.28 14.70
C ARG A 14 24.39 -10.30 15.14
N GLU A 15 24.72 -11.06 16.18
CA GLU A 15 26.09 -11.15 16.68
C GLU A 15 27.07 -11.51 15.57
N TYR A 16 26.70 -12.44 14.69
CA TYR A 16 27.50 -12.84 13.54
C TYR A 16 27.78 -11.68 12.56
N ILE A 17 26.75 -11.01 12.03
CA ILE A 17 26.95 -9.93 11.05
C ILE A 17 27.58 -8.66 11.67
N PHE A 18 27.61 -8.55 13.00
CA PHE A 18 28.27 -7.47 13.73
C PHE A 18 29.74 -7.74 14.06
N GLN A 19 30.27 -8.95 13.82
CA GLN A 19 31.71 -9.22 13.97
C GLN A 19 32.52 -8.32 13.03
N ASP A 20 33.62 -7.73 13.51
CA ASP A 20 34.45 -6.81 12.70
C ASP A 20 35.02 -7.48 11.44
N SER A 21 35.37 -8.77 11.55
CA SER A 21 35.83 -9.59 10.43
C SER A 21 34.75 -9.72 9.36
N ILE A 22 33.52 -10.07 9.76
CA ILE A 22 32.39 -10.23 8.86
C ILE A 22 31.99 -8.89 8.25
N ARG A 23 31.94 -7.81 9.03
CA ARG A 23 31.68 -6.45 8.53
C ARG A 23 32.68 -6.03 7.46
N SER A 24 33.96 -6.31 7.67
CA SER A 24 35.01 -5.99 6.71
C SER A 24 34.83 -6.75 5.39
N LEU A 25 34.49 -8.05 5.45
CA LEU A 25 34.21 -8.86 4.26
C LEU A 25 32.94 -8.39 3.54
N LEU A 26 31.87 -8.06 4.26
CA LEU A 26 30.64 -7.53 3.68
C LEU A 26 30.89 -6.19 2.98
N GLN A 27 31.66 -5.30 3.60
CA GLN A 27 32.06 -4.03 2.99
C GLN A 27 32.92 -4.24 1.75
N GLN A 28 33.83 -5.22 1.75
CA GLN A 28 34.61 -5.60 0.58
C GLN A 28 33.70 -6.06 -0.55
N CYS A 29 32.77 -6.99 -0.28
CA CYS A 29 31.76 -7.41 -1.25
C CYS A 29 30.98 -6.20 -1.80
N ALA A 30 30.53 -5.28 -0.95
CA ALA A 30 29.78 -4.08 -1.35
C ALA A 30 30.58 -3.15 -2.26
N ASN A 31 31.90 -3.05 -2.05
CA ASN A 31 32.77 -2.15 -2.81
C ASN A 31 33.29 -2.74 -4.12
N THR A 32 33.63 -4.04 -4.13
CA THR A 32 34.35 -4.66 -5.25
C THR A 32 33.52 -5.67 -6.04
N GLY A 33 32.28 -5.92 -5.63
CA GLY A 33 31.49 -7.05 -6.08
C GLY A 33 31.71 -8.28 -5.20
N ALA A 34 30.63 -9.02 -4.93
CA ALA A 34 30.66 -10.23 -4.13
C ALA A 34 31.13 -11.43 -4.98
N SER A 35 32.42 -11.74 -5.01
CA SER A 35 32.91 -12.97 -5.67
C SER A 35 32.39 -14.23 -4.97
N PRO A 36 32.21 -15.36 -5.66
CA PRO A 36 31.72 -16.61 -5.04
C PRO A 36 32.56 -17.06 -3.82
N GLU A 37 33.87 -16.84 -3.85
CA GLU A 37 34.78 -17.18 -2.75
C GLU A 37 34.53 -16.30 -1.52
N LEU A 38 34.38 -14.99 -1.74
CA LEU A 38 34.05 -14.03 -0.68
C LEU A 38 32.68 -14.33 -0.08
N GLN A 39 31.67 -14.55 -0.92
CA GLN A 39 30.32 -14.94 -0.48
C GLN A 39 30.39 -16.19 0.39
N SER A 40 31.04 -17.26 -0.09
CA SER A 40 31.21 -18.53 0.63
C SER A 40 31.94 -18.37 1.96
N SER A 41 32.98 -17.53 2.01
CA SER A 41 33.74 -17.26 3.25
C SER A 41 32.88 -16.63 4.36
N ILE A 42 31.88 -15.84 3.96
CA ILE A 42 30.89 -15.26 4.87
C ILE A 42 29.86 -16.36 5.20
N ILE A 43 29.10 -16.82 4.21
CA ILE A 43 27.87 -17.57 4.49
C ILE A 43 28.11 -18.98 5.04
N SER A 44 29.28 -19.59 4.85
CA SER A 44 29.60 -20.93 5.36
C SER A 44 29.55 -21.06 6.88
N ASN A 45 29.79 -19.96 7.60
CA ASN A 45 29.74 -19.93 9.07
C ASN A 45 28.58 -19.09 9.61
N ALA A 46 27.75 -18.52 8.74
CA ALA A 46 26.62 -17.70 9.14
C ALA A 46 25.53 -18.59 9.80
N PRO A 47 24.97 -18.20 10.96
CA PRO A 47 23.82 -18.89 11.51
C PRO A 47 22.64 -18.86 10.54
N LEU A 48 21.94 -19.97 10.35
CA LEU A 48 20.75 -20.02 9.48
C LEU A 48 19.60 -19.25 10.15
N PHE A 49 19.03 -18.25 9.48
CA PHE A 49 18.04 -17.35 10.06
C PHE A 49 17.02 -16.85 9.02
N GLY A 50 15.73 -16.84 9.36
CA GLY A 50 14.68 -16.28 8.52
C GLY A 50 14.61 -16.94 7.14
N VAL A 51 14.79 -16.17 6.07
CA VAL A 51 14.83 -16.66 4.68
C VAL A 51 16.12 -17.41 4.35
N PHE A 52 17.20 -17.18 5.10
CA PHE A 52 18.50 -17.82 4.91
C PHE A 52 18.55 -19.21 5.57
N GLN A 53 18.14 -20.23 4.81
CA GLN A 53 18.00 -21.62 5.27
C GLN A 53 19.07 -22.57 4.70
N ASP A 54 19.94 -22.07 3.83
CA ASP A 54 21.02 -22.83 3.21
C ASP A 54 22.24 -21.93 2.97
N HIS A 55 23.43 -22.44 3.32
CA HIS A 55 24.72 -21.77 3.14
C HIS A 55 25.15 -21.64 1.68
N SER A 56 24.34 -22.10 0.72
CA SER A 56 24.57 -21.83 -0.70
C SER A 56 23.86 -20.57 -1.21
N ASN A 57 22.95 -19.99 -0.42
CA ASN A 57 22.04 -18.94 -0.89
C ASN A 57 22.47 -17.55 -0.41
N TRP A 58 23.42 -16.95 -1.14
CA TRP A 58 23.89 -15.58 -0.88
C TRP A 58 22.77 -14.52 -0.90
N PRO A 59 21.85 -14.50 -1.90
CA PRO A 59 20.73 -13.57 -1.88
C PRO A 59 19.89 -13.62 -0.59
N ALA A 60 19.56 -14.82 -0.11
CA ALA A 60 18.80 -14.99 1.11
C ALA A 60 19.58 -14.51 2.36
N PHE A 61 20.91 -14.69 2.39
CA PHE A 61 21.74 -14.13 3.47
C PHE A 61 21.67 -12.59 3.50
N VAL A 62 21.77 -11.95 2.32
CA VAL A 62 21.68 -10.50 2.19
C VAL A 62 20.32 -9.98 2.64
N GLU A 63 19.25 -10.65 2.23
CA GLU A 63 17.88 -10.32 2.64
C GLU A 63 17.67 -10.49 4.15
N ALA A 64 18.15 -11.60 4.74
CA ALA A 64 18.13 -11.83 6.18
C ALA A 64 18.89 -10.73 6.94
N GLY A 65 20.04 -10.28 6.42
CA GLY A 65 20.79 -9.14 6.94
C GLY A 65 19.97 -7.85 6.98
N LEU A 66 19.33 -7.49 5.86
CA LEU A 66 18.49 -6.29 5.74
C LEU A 66 17.34 -6.26 6.75
N GLY A 67 16.69 -7.41 6.99
CA GLY A 67 15.61 -7.52 7.97
C GLY A 67 16.05 -7.22 9.41
N VAL A 68 17.34 -7.39 9.70
CA VAL A 68 17.90 -7.40 11.06
C VAL A 68 18.54 -6.06 11.46
N ILE A 69 19.09 -5.33 10.49
CA ILE A 69 19.95 -4.15 10.68
C ILE A 69 19.22 -2.81 10.58
N GLN A 70 17.89 -2.79 10.70
CA GLN A 70 17.06 -1.59 10.46
C GLN A 70 17.53 -0.33 11.22
N HIS A 71 18.26 -0.49 12.33
CA HIS A 71 18.75 0.58 13.21
C HIS A 71 20.27 0.84 13.17
N VAL A 72 21.05 0.19 12.29
CA VAL A 72 22.51 0.37 12.22
C VAL A 72 22.92 0.90 10.84
N PRO A 73 23.07 2.23 10.67
CA PRO A 73 23.26 2.86 9.36
C PRO A 73 24.38 2.28 8.51
N VAL A 74 25.55 1.99 9.11
CA VAL A 74 26.72 1.48 8.37
C VAL A 74 26.45 0.10 7.76
N LEU A 75 25.93 -0.84 8.57
CA LEU A 75 25.60 -2.18 8.08
C LEU A 75 24.49 -2.12 7.04
N LYS A 76 23.52 -1.22 7.26
CA LYS A 76 22.40 -1.00 6.36
C LYS A 76 22.86 -0.56 4.97
N ASP A 77 23.80 0.39 4.89
CA ASP A 77 24.39 0.81 3.61
C ASP A 77 25.12 -0.35 2.90
N ILE A 78 25.87 -1.16 3.66
CA ILE A 78 26.57 -2.33 3.13
C ILE A 78 25.57 -3.33 2.53
N PHE A 79 24.58 -3.77 3.30
CA PHE A 79 23.62 -4.78 2.84
C PHE A 79 22.71 -4.27 1.71
N SER A 80 22.38 -2.98 1.67
CA SER A 80 21.68 -2.39 0.53
C SER A 80 22.53 -2.45 -0.74
N ALA A 81 23.83 -2.13 -0.66
CA ALA A 81 24.74 -2.26 -1.80
C ALA A 81 24.89 -3.72 -2.26
N LEU A 82 24.95 -4.68 -1.33
CA LEU A 82 24.97 -6.11 -1.66
C LEU A 82 23.68 -6.57 -2.33
N GLN A 83 22.53 -6.06 -1.88
CA GLN A 83 21.25 -6.35 -2.51
C GLN A 83 21.22 -5.83 -3.95
N GLN A 84 21.75 -4.63 -4.21
CA GLN A 84 21.88 -4.08 -5.56
C GLN A 84 22.76 -4.93 -6.46
N GLN A 85 23.86 -5.48 -5.94
CA GLN A 85 24.70 -6.40 -6.71
C GLN A 85 23.97 -7.71 -7.04
N ASN A 86 23.02 -8.13 -6.21
CA ASN A 86 22.19 -9.29 -6.48
C ASN A 86 21.09 -8.99 -7.52
N LEU A 87 20.70 -7.72 -7.71
CA LEU A 87 19.64 -7.29 -8.66
C LEU A 87 20.04 -7.38 -10.15
N ASN A 88 21.14 -8.03 -10.50
CA ASN A 88 21.65 -8.06 -11.88
C ASN A 88 20.89 -9.00 -12.83
N ALA A 89 19.92 -9.78 -12.34
CA ALA A 89 19.10 -10.62 -13.19
C ALA A 89 17.89 -9.83 -13.70
N GLN A 90 17.88 -9.46 -15.00
CA GLN A 90 16.66 -8.99 -15.63
C GLN A 90 15.79 -10.17 -16.05
N ALA A 91 14.51 -10.14 -15.67
CA ALA A 91 13.56 -11.15 -16.08
C ALA A 91 13.43 -11.20 -17.62
N GLY A 92 13.53 -12.39 -18.19
CA GLY A 92 13.17 -12.64 -19.58
C GLY A 92 11.66 -12.51 -19.83
N HIS A 93 11.25 -12.44 -21.10
CA HIS A 93 9.83 -12.33 -21.46
C HIS A 93 8.97 -13.46 -20.87
N GLN A 94 9.48 -14.70 -20.83
CA GLN A 94 8.76 -15.84 -20.25
C GLN A 94 8.60 -15.73 -18.73
N GLU A 95 9.60 -15.19 -18.02
CA GLU A 95 9.52 -14.92 -16.57
C GLU A 95 8.49 -13.86 -16.26
N LYS A 96 8.48 -12.75 -17.01
CA LYS A 96 7.45 -11.71 -16.88
C LYS A 96 6.05 -12.27 -17.09
N ARG A 97 5.85 -13.09 -18.13
CA ARG A 97 4.55 -13.75 -18.38
C ARG A 97 4.15 -14.69 -17.25
N ARG A 98 5.09 -15.50 -16.73
CA ARG A 98 4.84 -16.38 -15.58
C ARG A 98 4.43 -15.58 -14.35
N LEU A 99 5.14 -14.50 -14.05
CA LEU A 99 4.82 -13.60 -12.95
C LEU A 99 3.41 -13.00 -13.12
N VAL A 100 3.13 -12.35 -14.26
CA VAL A 100 1.80 -11.73 -14.53
C VAL A 100 0.66 -12.74 -14.35
N ASN A 101 0.83 -13.98 -14.84
CA ASN A 101 -0.15 -15.04 -14.65
C ASN A 101 -0.27 -15.48 -13.20
N ALA A 102 0.85 -15.64 -12.48
CA ALA A 102 0.87 -16.04 -11.07
C ALA A 102 0.25 -14.98 -10.15
N LEU A 103 0.40 -13.70 -10.49
CA LEU A 103 -0.24 -12.59 -9.77
C LEU A 103 -1.72 -12.43 -10.12
N GLY A 104 -2.24 -13.16 -11.11
CA GLY A 104 -3.62 -13.05 -11.58
C GLY A 104 -3.92 -11.74 -12.32
N ILE A 105 -2.90 -11.02 -12.82
CA ILE A 105 -3.10 -9.71 -13.47
C ILE A 105 -3.89 -9.85 -14.78
N ASN A 106 -3.73 -10.96 -15.50
CA ASN A 106 -4.50 -11.25 -16.71
C ASN A 106 -5.84 -11.96 -16.44
N GLN A 107 -6.13 -12.30 -15.19
CA GLN A 107 -7.38 -12.91 -14.80
C GLN A 107 -8.26 -11.80 -14.26
N SER A 108 -9.10 -11.23 -15.11
CA SER A 108 -10.13 -10.35 -14.58
C SER A 108 -11.23 -11.22 -13.97
N LEU A 109 -11.16 -11.37 -12.65
CA LEU A 109 -12.11 -12.19 -11.89
C LEU A 109 -13.55 -11.67 -12.04
N LEU A 110 -13.68 -10.36 -12.25
CA LEU A 110 -14.95 -9.63 -12.29
C LEU A 110 -14.98 -8.70 -13.52
N GLU A 111 -14.77 -9.24 -14.73
CA GLU A 111 -14.91 -8.44 -15.96
C GLU A 111 -16.30 -7.82 -16.06
N GLY A 112 -16.34 -6.53 -16.36
CA GLY A 112 -17.57 -5.79 -16.61
C GLY A 112 -18.21 -5.23 -15.34
N SER A 113 -19.53 -5.04 -15.40
CA SER A 113 -20.30 -4.45 -14.32
C SER A 113 -20.89 -5.55 -13.43
N ILE A 114 -20.35 -5.71 -12.23
CA ILE A 114 -20.93 -6.61 -11.22
C ILE A 114 -22.31 -6.11 -10.80
N LEU A 115 -22.55 -4.80 -10.84
CA LEU A 115 -23.89 -4.25 -10.61
C LEU A 115 -24.87 -4.73 -11.68
N ALA A 116 -24.47 -4.78 -12.95
CA ALA A 116 -25.32 -5.33 -14.01
C ALA A 116 -25.64 -6.81 -13.73
N SER A 117 -24.65 -7.61 -13.29
CA SER A 117 -24.87 -9.01 -12.91
C SER A 117 -25.81 -9.16 -11.71
N ILE A 118 -25.61 -8.36 -10.65
CA ILE A 118 -26.47 -8.36 -9.46
C ILE A 118 -27.89 -7.94 -9.82
N ASN A 119 -28.06 -6.90 -10.66
CA ASN A 119 -29.37 -6.40 -11.06
C ASN A 119 -30.08 -7.30 -12.08
N ALA A 120 -29.33 -8.16 -12.81
CA ALA A 120 -29.89 -9.15 -13.71
C ALA A 120 -30.39 -10.41 -12.99
N ALA A 121 -29.91 -10.68 -11.76
CA ALA A 121 -30.42 -11.76 -10.95
C ALA A 121 -31.90 -11.53 -10.60
N GLY A 122 -32.69 -12.59 -10.55
CA GLY A 122 -34.11 -12.52 -10.18
C GLY A 122 -34.30 -12.17 -8.70
N THR A 123 -33.35 -12.54 -7.86
CA THR A 123 -33.34 -12.28 -6.41
C THR A 123 -31.93 -11.92 -5.90
N PHE A 124 -31.84 -11.39 -4.68
CA PHE A 124 -30.54 -11.07 -4.05
C PHE A 124 -29.78 -12.35 -3.67
N GLU A 125 -30.50 -13.41 -3.32
CA GLU A 125 -29.98 -14.74 -3.03
C GLU A 125 -29.30 -15.36 -4.26
N GLU A 126 -29.93 -15.25 -5.43
CA GLU A 126 -29.33 -15.67 -6.70
C GLU A 126 -28.05 -14.89 -7.02
N ALA A 127 -28.05 -13.56 -6.82
CA ALA A 127 -26.86 -12.74 -7.00
C ALA A 127 -25.74 -13.16 -6.03
N THR A 128 -26.09 -13.45 -4.77
CA THR A 128 -25.16 -13.93 -3.74
C THR A 128 -24.54 -15.26 -4.13
N GLN A 129 -25.36 -16.22 -4.60
CA GLN A 129 -24.87 -17.50 -5.08
C GLN A 129 -23.92 -17.34 -6.28
N GLY A 130 -24.27 -16.44 -7.22
CA GLY A 130 -23.45 -16.13 -8.38
C GLY A 130 -22.07 -15.56 -8.04
N LEU A 131 -21.91 -14.87 -6.91
CA LEU A 131 -20.61 -14.37 -6.44
C LEU A 131 -19.85 -15.34 -5.54
N SER A 132 -20.58 -16.19 -4.82
CA SER A 132 -19.98 -17.21 -3.95
C SER A 132 -19.08 -18.21 -4.71
N GLN A 133 -19.36 -18.46 -6.01
CA GLN A 133 -18.51 -19.31 -6.86
C GLN A 133 -17.09 -18.74 -7.05
N PHE A 134 -16.91 -17.44 -6.84
CA PHE A 134 -15.61 -16.76 -6.87
C PHE A 134 -15.00 -16.58 -5.47
N GLY A 135 -15.65 -17.13 -4.43
CA GLY A 135 -15.25 -16.94 -3.04
C GLY A 135 -15.51 -15.51 -2.53
N ILE A 136 -16.52 -14.84 -3.06
CA ILE A 136 -16.90 -13.47 -2.70
C ILE A 136 -18.30 -13.48 -2.10
N ASP A 137 -18.44 -12.95 -0.89
CA ASP A 137 -19.74 -12.78 -0.26
C ASP A 137 -20.37 -11.46 -0.65
N LEU A 138 -21.63 -11.51 -1.09
CA LEU A 138 -22.44 -10.31 -1.33
C LEU A 138 -23.24 -9.98 -0.07
N ILE A 139 -23.08 -8.76 0.43
CA ILE A 139 -23.72 -8.31 1.67
C ILE A 139 -24.60 -7.10 1.39
N LEU A 140 -25.90 -7.20 1.68
CA LEU A 140 -26.80 -6.06 1.66
C LEU A 140 -26.71 -5.30 2.98
N ARG A 141 -26.25 -4.06 2.94
CA ARG A 141 -26.12 -3.20 4.13
C ARG A 141 -26.38 -1.74 3.77
N GLN A 142 -27.44 -1.18 4.34
CA GLN A 142 -27.79 0.22 4.10
C GLN A 142 -26.80 1.16 4.80
N ARG A 143 -26.33 2.17 4.06
CA ARG A 143 -25.48 3.22 4.61
C ARG A 143 -26.31 4.15 5.48
N SER A 144 -25.82 4.39 6.69
CA SER A 144 -26.29 5.50 7.52
C SER A 144 -25.55 6.78 7.16
N TYR A 145 -26.24 7.91 7.22
CA TYR A 145 -25.68 9.23 6.92
C TYR A 145 -25.47 10.06 8.19
N PRO A 146 -24.58 11.07 8.19
CA PRO A 146 -24.54 12.04 9.28
C PRO A 146 -25.92 12.66 9.49
N LEU A 147 -26.35 12.84 10.75
CA LEU A 147 -27.63 13.49 11.08
C LEU A 147 -27.80 14.87 10.41
N SER A 148 -26.69 15.59 10.18
CA SER A 148 -26.69 16.87 9.46
C SER A 148 -27.18 16.76 8.01
N LYS A 149 -27.14 15.57 7.40
CA LYS A 149 -27.60 15.30 6.04
C LYS A 149 -29.07 14.80 5.96
N LYS A 150 -29.81 14.82 7.07
CA LYS A 150 -31.23 14.38 7.10
C LYS A 150 -32.14 15.07 6.08
N LYS A 151 -31.85 16.33 5.73
CA LYS A 151 -32.59 17.06 4.69
C LYS A 151 -32.26 16.60 3.26
N GLU A 152 -31.01 16.20 3.02
CA GLU A 152 -30.51 15.73 1.73
C GLU A 152 -31.02 14.31 1.43
N PHE A 153 -31.09 13.47 2.47
CA PHE A 153 -31.49 12.07 2.37
C PHE A 153 -32.66 11.75 3.31
N PRO A 154 -33.88 12.27 3.07
CA PRO A 154 -35.01 12.06 3.97
C PRO A 154 -35.45 10.58 3.99
N GLY A 155 -35.64 10.04 5.20
CA GLY A 155 -36.11 8.66 5.40
C GLY A 155 -35.00 7.62 5.55
N GLU A 156 -33.75 8.01 5.33
CA GLU A 156 -32.59 7.15 5.53
C GLU A 156 -32.22 6.95 7.01
N SER A 157 -31.31 6.01 7.27
CA SER A 157 -30.71 5.84 8.60
C SER A 157 -29.65 6.91 8.87
N TYR A 158 -29.52 7.35 10.12
CA TYR A 158 -28.55 8.38 10.50
C TYR A 158 -27.69 8.01 11.70
N TYR A 159 -26.48 8.57 11.76
CA TYR A 159 -25.59 8.48 12.90
C TYR A 159 -25.20 9.87 13.45
N THR A 160 -24.63 9.87 14.66
CA THR A 160 -24.13 11.07 15.35
C THR A 160 -22.61 11.12 15.48
N PHE A 161 -21.88 10.15 14.90
CA PHE A 161 -20.43 10.17 14.78
C PHE A 161 -19.92 11.49 14.18
N LYS A 162 -18.80 11.97 14.72
CA LYS A 162 -18.14 13.22 14.30
C LYS A 162 -16.78 12.91 13.70
N ARG A 163 -16.21 13.88 12.99
CA ARG A 163 -14.80 13.87 12.57
C ARG A 163 -13.90 14.11 13.79
N GLY A 164 -12.66 13.60 13.73
CA GLY A 164 -11.64 13.79 14.76
C GLY A 164 -11.78 12.86 15.98
N CYS A 165 -12.72 11.90 15.96
CA CYS A 165 -12.87 10.93 17.02
C CYS A 165 -11.86 9.78 16.85
N LEU A 166 -11.19 9.39 17.93
CA LEU A 166 -10.40 8.17 17.97
C LEU A 166 -11.30 6.96 17.70
N LEU A 167 -10.83 6.01 16.91
CA LEU A 167 -11.53 4.75 16.63
C LEU A 167 -10.84 3.64 17.42
N VAL A 168 -11.58 2.87 18.20
CA VAL A 168 -11.03 1.77 19.01
C VAL A 168 -11.87 0.51 18.84
N GLU A 169 -11.25 -0.67 18.94
CA GLU A 169 -11.98 -1.95 18.93
C GLU A 169 -12.15 -2.54 20.34
N VAL A 170 -11.36 -2.03 21.29
CA VAL A 170 -11.36 -2.42 22.71
C VAL A 170 -11.19 -1.15 23.53
N ILE A 171 -12.02 -0.98 24.57
CA ILE A 171 -11.85 0.12 25.52
C ILE A 171 -10.70 -0.22 26.47
N GLN A 172 -9.71 0.67 26.53
CA GLN A 172 -8.62 0.64 27.50
C GLN A 172 -8.84 1.72 28.58
N PRO A 173 -8.16 1.63 29.74
CA PRO A 173 -8.32 2.63 30.81
C PRO A 173 -8.05 4.09 30.41
N ASP A 174 -7.22 4.30 29.38
CA ASP A 174 -6.86 5.60 28.82
C ASP A 174 -7.63 5.97 27.54
N THR A 175 -8.58 5.13 27.12
CA THR A 175 -9.46 5.44 25.97
C THR A 175 -10.32 6.67 26.30
N PRO A 176 -10.26 7.75 25.51
CA PRO A 176 -11.04 8.95 25.79
C PRO A 176 -12.54 8.67 25.58
N GLU A 177 -13.39 9.31 26.39
CA GLU A 177 -14.86 9.16 26.30
C GLU A 177 -15.42 9.53 24.92
N SER A 178 -14.72 10.38 24.17
CA SER A 178 -15.08 10.78 22.81
C SER A 178 -14.71 9.75 21.73
N ALA A 179 -14.05 8.65 22.09
CA ALA A 179 -13.71 7.58 21.16
C ALA A 179 -14.96 6.85 20.67
N ILE A 180 -14.88 6.29 19.47
CA ILE A 180 -15.94 5.46 18.89
C ILE A 180 -15.49 4.01 19.03
N LEU A 181 -16.26 3.23 19.80
CA LEU A 181 -16.07 1.79 19.91
C LEU A 181 -16.61 1.11 18.65
N CYS A 182 -15.70 0.63 17.81
CA CYS A 182 -15.96 -0.05 16.55
C CYS A 182 -16.08 -1.56 16.79
N SER A 183 -17.13 -2.01 17.47
CA SER A 183 -17.32 -3.41 17.84
C SER A 183 -18.72 -3.92 17.48
N PRO A 184 -18.93 -5.25 17.44
CA PRO A 184 -20.26 -5.83 17.22
C PRO A 184 -21.33 -5.37 18.21
N SER A 185 -20.96 -5.07 19.47
CA SER A 185 -21.92 -4.57 20.47
C SER A 185 -22.47 -3.18 20.12
N GLU A 186 -21.72 -2.40 19.34
CA GLU A 186 -22.14 -1.08 18.82
C GLU A 186 -22.81 -1.16 17.43
N GLY A 187 -23.07 -2.39 16.95
CA GLY A 187 -23.68 -2.69 15.66
C GLY A 187 -22.71 -2.68 14.49
N PHE A 188 -21.39 -2.70 14.74
CA PHE A 188 -20.41 -2.84 13.67
C PHE A 188 -20.34 -4.29 13.17
N MET A 189 -20.36 -4.45 11.85
CA MET A 189 -20.01 -5.71 11.21
C MET A 189 -18.49 -5.79 11.08
N VAL A 190 -17.91 -6.94 11.44
CA VAL A 190 -16.48 -7.20 11.28
C VAL A 190 -16.30 -8.10 10.05
N ILE A 191 -15.45 -7.69 9.12
CA ILE A 191 -15.02 -8.50 7.98
C ILE A 191 -13.71 -9.16 8.36
N GLU A 192 -13.75 -10.48 8.48
CA GLU A 192 -12.62 -11.30 8.93
C GLU A 192 -11.45 -11.31 7.92
N PRO A 193 -10.20 -11.57 8.38
CA PRO A 193 -8.98 -11.47 7.58
C PRO A 193 -8.91 -12.34 6.31
N ASP A 194 -9.74 -13.37 6.23
CA ASP A 194 -9.80 -14.40 5.18
C ASP A 194 -11.07 -14.29 4.31
N ARG A 195 -11.93 -13.31 4.60
CA ARG A 195 -13.22 -13.14 3.93
C ARG A 195 -13.19 -12.00 2.91
N SER A 196 -13.46 -12.33 1.63
CA SER A 196 -13.68 -11.35 0.56
C SER A 196 -15.17 -10.99 0.50
N VAL A 197 -15.49 -9.70 0.44
CA VAL A 197 -16.88 -9.22 0.45
C VAL A 197 -17.09 -8.08 -0.53
N ILE A 198 -18.29 -8.02 -1.09
CA ILE A 198 -18.84 -6.83 -1.75
C ILE A 198 -20.05 -6.40 -0.94
N ILE A 199 -20.01 -5.19 -0.40
CA ILE A 199 -21.14 -4.58 0.29
C ILE A 199 -21.91 -3.72 -0.70
N VAL A 200 -23.21 -3.95 -0.77
CA VAL A 200 -24.14 -3.13 -1.55
C VAL A 200 -25.21 -2.52 -0.66
N SER A 201 -25.74 -1.37 -1.07
CA SER A 201 -26.93 -0.74 -0.49
C SER A 201 -28.03 -0.59 -1.55
N GLY A 202 -29.21 -0.11 -1.15
CA GLY A 202 -30.35 0.09 -2.04
C GLY A 202 -31.36 -1.05 -2.04
N HIS A 203 -32.04 -1.25 -3.16
CA HIS A 203 -33.19 -2.12 -3.31
C HIS A 203 -33.05 -2.97 -4.58
N PRO A 204 -33.79 -4.09 -4.72
CA PRO A 204 -33.70 -4.95 -5.89
C PRO A 204 -33.84 -4.14 -7.18
N ARG A 205 -32.88 -4.34 -8.11
CA ARG A 205 -32.73 -3.65 -9.41
C ARG A 205 -32.14 -2.23 -9.38
N ALA A 206 -31.71 -1.75 -8.22
CA ALA A 206 -31.00 -0.48 -8.07
C ALA A 206 -30.04 -0.54 -6.89
N PHE A 207 -29.21 -1.59 -6.88
CA PHE A 207 -28.13 -1.70 -5.91
C PHE A 207 -26.99 -0.73 -6.22
N LYS A 208 -26.33 -0.24 -5.18
CA LYS A 208 -25.10 0.55 -5.26
C LYS A 208 -23.99 -0.19 -4.53
N ILE A 209 -22.79 -0.25 -5.10
CA ILE A 209 -21.61 -0.75 -4.39
C ILE A 209 -21.19 0.31 -3.35
N GLU A 210 -20.98 -0.11 -2.11
CA GLU A 210 -20.59 0.76 -1.01
C GLU A 210 -19.17 0.53 -0.51
N LEU A 211 -18.71 -0.73 -0.52
CA LEU A 211 -17.38 -1.15 -0.08
C LEU A 211 -17.04 -2.48 -0.75
N ILE A 212 -15.80 -2.64 -1.22
CA ILE A 212 -15.27 -3.93 -1.67
C ILE A 212 -14.04 -4.27 -0.84
N VAL A 213 -13.95 -5.50 -0.36
CA VAL A 213 -12.76 -6.07 0.29
C VAL A 213 -12.42 -7.37 -0.41
N MET A 214 -11.25 -7.43 -1.04
CA MET A 214 -10.70 -8.64 -1.65
C MET A 214 -9.52 -9.13 -0.81
N ARG A 215 -9.54 -10.42 -0.46
CA ARG A 215 -8.46 -11.10 0.27
C ARG A 215 -7.57 -11.89 -0.67
N ASP A 216 -6.36 -12.15 -0.19
CA ASP A 216 -5.31 -12.84 -0.92
C ASP A 216 -5.09 -12.20 -2.30
N VAL A 217 -4.81 -10.89 -2.32
CA VAL A 217 -4.45 -10.15 -3.54
C VAL A 217 -2.96 -9.80 -3.50
N PRO A 218 -2.13 -10.31 -4.43
CA PRO A 218 -2.45 -11.35 -5.41
C PRO A 218 -2.71 -12.71 -4.74
N LYS A 219 -3.34 -13.65 -5.47
CA LYS A 219 -3.56 -15.01 -4.98
C LYS A 219 -2.23 -15.69 -4.59
N PRO A 220 -2.27 -16.65 -3.65
CA PRO A 220 -1.07 -17.36 -3.22
C PRO A 220 -0.35 -17.97 -4.42
N SER A 221 0.94 -17.72 -4.53
CA SER A 221 1.81 -18.23 -5.59
C SER A 221 3.26 -18.27 -5.10
N ASP A 222 4.14 -18.89 -5.88
CA ASP A 222 5.57 -18.98 -5.57
C ASP A 222 6.24 -17.60 -5.49
N TYR A 223 5.63 -16.54 -6.04
CA TYR A 223 6.14 -15.17 -5.98
C TYR A 223 5.59 -14.36 -4.79
N ALA A 224 4.50 -14.81 -4.15
CA ALA A 224 3.73 -13.97 -3.24
C ALA A 224 4.55 -13.53 -2.01
N ALA A 225 5.28 -14.46 -1.38
CA ALA A 225 6.07 -14.17 -0.19
C ALA A 225 7.17 -13.13 -0.46
N ALA A 226 7.97 -13.35 -1.50
CA ALA A 226 9.04 -12.45 -1.91
C ALA A 226 8.52 -11.09 -2.37
N LEU A 227 7.39 -11.07 -3.09
CA LEU A 227 6.73 -9.83 -3.49
C LEU A 227 6.30 -9.01 -2.26
N PHE A 228 5.62 -9.61 -1.28
CA PHE A 228 5.20 -8.89 -0.08
C PHE A 228 6.39 -8.41 0.77
N ALA A 229 7.48 -9.18 0.82
CA ALA A 229 8.72 -8.74 1.46
C ALA A 229 9.30 -7.50 0.78
N TRP A 230 9.39 -7.51 -0.56
CA TRP A 230 9.81 -6.33 -1.34
C TRP A 230 8.88 -5.13 -1.10
N LEU A 231 7.56 -5.32 -1.20
CA LEU A 231 6.58 -4.23 -0.98
C LEU A 231 6.66 -3.63 0.43
N CYS A 232 6.83 -4.47 1.46
CA CYS A 232 7.04 -4.00 2.83
C CYS A 232 8.27 -3.10 2.92
N ASN A 233 9.37 -3.51 2.30
CA ASN A 233 10.59 -2.71 2.25
C ASN A 233 10.35 -1.39 1.51
N VAL A 234 9.70 -1.41 0.34
CA VAL A 234 9.37 -0.20 -0.42
C VAL A 234 8.56 0.79 0.44
N VAL A 235 7.51 0.33 1.12
CA VAL A 235 6.68 1.18 1.99
C VAL A 235 7.48 1.68 3.21
N HIS A 236 8.26 0.82 3.84
CA HIS A 236 9.11 1.17 4.98
C HIS A 236 10.05 2.33 4.61
N TRP A 237 10.80 2.17 3.51
CA TRP A 237 11.76 3.15 3.04
C TRP A 237 11.10 4.44 2.58
N ALA A 238 9.96 4.33 1.89
CA ALA A 238 9.13 5.47 1.56
C ALA A 238 8.79 6.28 2.81
N CYS A 239 8.30 5.63 3.85
CA CYS A 239 7.91 6.28 5.10
C CYS A 239 9.07 6.76 5.98
N TYR A 240 10.26 6.17 5.82
CA TYR A 240 11.45 6.49 6.61
C TYR A 240 12.27 7.65 6.04
N ASN A 241 12.42 7.71 4.71
CA ASN A 241 13.28 8.69 4.03
C ASN A 241 12.54 9.94 3.55
N ARG A 242 11.20 9.92 3.59
CA ARG A 242 10.35 11.03 3.15
C ARG A 242 9.64 11.70 4.33
N ARG A 243 9.20 12.93 4.10
CA ARG A 243 8.46 13.75 5.05
C ARG A 243 7.10 13.13 5.30
N ASN A 244 6.80 12.89 6.58
CA ASN A 244 5.46 12.53 7.00
C ASN A 244 4.49 13.69 6.69
N VAL A 245 3.48 13.46 5.86
CA VAL A 245 2.46 14.46 5.49
C VAL A 245 1.38 14.64 6.57
N ARG A 246 1.39 13.79 7.60
CA ARG A 246 0.53 13.80 8.78
C ARG A 246 1.36 13.59 10.07
N PRO A 247 2.27 14.53 10.43
CA PRO A 247 3.18 14.35 11.56
C PRO A 247 2.48 14.29 12.93
N THR A 248 1.24 14.72 13.04
CA THR A 248 0.44 14.67 14.27
C THR A 248 -0.33 13.36 14.44
N HIS A 249 -0.30 12.47 13.44
CA HIS A 249 -0.95 11.17 13.50
C HIS A 249 0.09 10.11 13.89
N PRO A 250 -0.29 9.07 14.68
CA PRO A 250 0.60 7.95 14.93
C PRO A 250 1.00 7.26 13.61
N GLY A 251 2.27 6.84 13.53
CA GLY A 251 2.84 6.22 12.34
C GLY A 251 3.44 7.23 11.36
N SER A 252 3.64 6.79 10.12
CA SER A 252 4.16 7.63 9.03
C SER A 252 3.31 7.46 7.78
N MET A 253 3.07 8.57 7.08
CA MET A 253 2.37 8.64 5.81
C MET A 253 3.19 9.51 4.86
N THR A 254 3.51 9.00 3.68
CA THR A 254 4.16 9.78 2.62
C THR A 254 3.31 9.77 1.35
N GLN A 255 3.31 10.89 0.63
CA GLN A 255 2.73 10.97 -0.72
C GLN A 255 3.80 10.71 -1.80
N ILE A 256 3.36 10.13 -2.91
CA ILE A 256 4.06 10.03 -4.19
C ILE A 256 3.13 10.54 -5.30
N GLY A 257 3.70 11.09 -6.37
CA GLY A 257 2.94 11.64 -7.47
C GLY A 257 2.63 13.12 -7.33
N LEU A 258 1.56 13.60 -7.97
CA LEU A 258 1.12 14.99 -7.93
C LEU A 258 0.65 15.38 -6.53
N ASN A 259 0.96 16.60 -6.13
CA ASN A 259 0.35 17.25 -4.98
C ASN A 259 0.28 18.77 -5.15
N MET A 260 -0.44 19.44 -4.25
CA MET A 260 -0.58 20.91 -4.20
C MET A 260 0.57 21.61 -3.43
N GLY A 261 1.73 20.95 -3.31
CA GLY A 261 2.89 21.51 -2.63
C GLY A 261 2.63 21.96 -1.18
N ALA A 262 3.37 22.98 -0.74
CA ALA A 262 3.18 23.58 0.57
C ALA A 262 1.86 24.36 0.63
N ARG A 263 1.12 24.23 1.73
CA ARG A 263 -0.22 24.83 1.89
C ARG A 263 -0.28 26.34 1.63
N HIS A 264 0.82 27.06 1.87
CA HIS A 264 0.93 28.51 1.70
C HIS A 264 1.30 28.94 0.27
N LEU A 265 1.81 28.01 -0.57
CA LEU A 265 2.18 28.29 -1.96
C LEU A 265 1.18 27.71 -2.96
N GLN A 266 0.55 26.58 -2.64
CA GLN A 266 -0.42 25.90 -3.51
C GLN A 266 0.09 25.60 -4.93
N ILE A 267 1.40 25.34 -5.07
CA ILE A 267 2.01 25.04 -6.36
C ILE A 267 1.76 23.56 -6.68
N LEU A 268 1.07 23.29 -7.78
CA LEU A 268 0.92 21.94 -8.30
C LEU A 268 2.24 21.44 -8.87
N GLY A 269 2.65 20.24 -8.46
CA GLY A 269 3.82 19.56 -9.02
C GLY A 269 4.04 18.18 -8.43
N TRP A 270 5.14 17.54 -8.83
CA TRP A 270 5.53 16.25 -8.25
C TRP A 270 6.01 16.42 -6.80
N ALA A 271 5.56 15.53 -5.92
CA ALA A 271 5.86 15.60 -4.50
C ALA A 271 7.37 15.62 -4.20
N LYS A 272 7.88 16.74 -3.65
CA LYS A 272 9.22 16.84 -3.06
C LYS A 272 9.17 16.38 -1.61
N SER A 273 9.42 15.10 -1.36
CA SER A 273 9.18 14.50 -0.04
C SER A 273 10.44 14.04 0.69
N PHE A 274 11.56 13.78 0.03
CA PHE A 274 12.80 13.36 0.72
C PHE A 274 13.27 14.40 1.76
N ASN A 275 13.50 13.95 3.00
CA ASN A 275 14.05 14.77 4.09
C ASN A 275 15.41 14.27 4.59
N ARG A 276 15.85 13.09 4.13
CA ARG A 276 17.17 12.53 4.38
C ARG A 276 18.15 12.95 3.28
N LYS A 277 19.43 13.00 3.64
CA LYS A 277 20.53 13.22 2.69
C LYS A 277 20.79 11.92 1.94
N LEU A 278 20.13 11.77 0.80
CA LEU A 278 20.33 10.66 -0.14
C LEU A 278 21.07 11.18 -1.38
N THR A 279 21.86 10.32 -2.01
CA THR A 279 22.41 10.59 -3.34
C THR A 279 21.28 10.64 -4.37
N ASP A 280 21.52 11.26 -5.52
CA ASP A 280 20.50 11.31 -6.57
C ASP A 280 20.16 9.91 -7.10
N GLN A 281 21.16 9.02 -7.16
CA GLN A 281 20.95 7.61 -7.50
C GLN A 281 20.00 6.92 -6.51
N GLN A 282 20.20 7.11 -5.20
CA GLN A 282 19.32 6.55 -4.18
C GLN A 282 17.88 7.09 -4.29
N LYS A 283 17.72 8.39 -4.58
CA LYS A 283 16.40 8.98 -4.77
C LYS A 283 15.69 8.40 -6.00
N ILE A 284 16.41 8.25 -7.11
CA ILE A 284 15.90 7.65 -8.36
C ILE A 284 15.46 6.21 -8.10
N GLU A 285 16.26 5.42 -7.41
CA GLU A 285 15.95 4.02 -7.09
C GLU A 285 14.73 3.90 -6.17
N GLU A 286 14.67 4.68 -5.09
CA GLU A 286 13.51 4.66 -4.20
C GLU A 286 12.23 5.14 -4.88
N ASP A 287 12.31 6.15 -5.75
CA ASP A 287 11.17 6.60 -6.55
C ASP A 287 10.77 5.56 -7.58
N THR A 288 11.72 4.88 -8.22
CA THR A 288 11.47 3.78 -9.17
C THR A 288 10.72 2.64 -8.48
N ASN A 289 11.19 2.23 -7.30
CA ASN A 289 10.58 1.16 -6.52
C ASN A 289 9.17 1.52 -6.05
N LEU A 290 8.97 2.74 -5.52
CA LEU A 290 7.66 3.17 -5.05
C LEU A 290 6.67 3.37 -6.21
N LEU A 291 7.13 3.91 -7.34
CA LEU A 291 6.34 4.01 -8.57
C LEU A 291 5.95 2.63 -9.10
N GLY A 292 6.87 1.67 -9.06
CA GLY A 292 6.64 0.27 -9.41
C GLY A 292 5.57 -0.37 -8.52
N ALA A 293 5.67 -0.18 -7.21
CA ALA A 293 4.70 -0.69 -6.25
C ALA A 293 3.30 -0.09 -6.45
N MET A 294 3.20 1.22 -6.69
CA MET A 294 1.91 1.88 -7.00
C MET A 294 1.32 1.41 -8.32
N SER A 295 2.16 1.25 -9.35
CA SER A 295 1.71 0.77 -10.67
C SER A 295 1.27 -0.69 -10.63
N LEU A 296 1.95 -1.52 -9.84
CA LEU A 296 1.49 -2.88 -9.55
C LEU A 296 0.16 -2.89 -8.81
N LEU A 297 -0.01 -2.02 -7.79
CA LEU A 297 -1.31 -1.86 -7.12
C LEU A 297 -2.41 -1.51 -8.13
N TRP A 298 -2.17 -0.56 -9.03
CA TRP A 298 -3.16 -0.20 -10.05
C TRP A 298 -3.48 -1.37 -11.00
N ALA A 299 -2.47 -2.14 -11.40
CA ALA A 299 -2.69 -3.35 -12.20
C ALA A 299 -3.58 -4.37 -11.45
N LEU A 300 -3.29 -4.64 -10.16
CA LEU A 300 -4.09 -5.54 -9.33
C LEU A 300 -5.51 -5.01 -9.10
N VAL A 301 -5.68 -3.70 -8.89
CA VAL A 301 -7.01 -3.06 -8.78
C VAL A 301 -7.84 -3.37 -10.03
N LYS A 302 -7.28 -3.20 -11.23
CA LYS A 302 -7.99 -3.48 -12.49
C LYS A 302 -8.32 -4.96 -12.70
N SER A 303 -7.54 -5.88 -12.14
CA SER A 303 -7.75 -7.32 -12.31
C SER A 303 -8.69 -7.93 -11.26
N TYR A 304 -8.67 -7.41 -10.04
CA TYR A 304 -9.40 -8.00 -8.89
C TYR A 304 -10.67 -7.24 -8.51
N LEU A 305 -10.85 -6.00 -8.98
CA LEU A 305 -12.03 -5.20 -8.69
C LEU A 305 -12.91 -5.03 -9.93
N PRO A 306 -14.24 -4.95 -9.77
CA PRO A 306 -15.16 -4.82 -10.89
C PRO A 306 -14.98 -3.49 -11.65
N GLY A 307 -15.41 -3.47 -12.91
CA GLY A 307 -15.40 -2.28 -13.75
C GLY A 307 -16.15 -1.10 -13.12
N ASP A 308 -17.21 -1.37 -12.35
CA ASP A 308 -18.03 -0.34 -11.69
C ASP A 308 -17.22 0.63 -10.82
N VAL A 309 -16.15 0.16 -10.18
CA VAL A 309 -15.34 0.98 -9.28
C VAL A 309 -14.03 1.46 -9.91
N THR A 310 -13.52 0.76 -10.93
CA THR A 310 -12.26 1.09 -11.59
C THR A 310 -12.43 2.02 -12.80
N GLN A 311 -13.55 1.88 -13.53
CA GLN A 311 -13.82 2.66 -14.74
C GLN A 311 -13.92 4.17 -14.50
N PRO A 312 -14.51 4.70 -13.40
CA PRO A 312 -14.52 6.14 -13.14
C PRO A 312 -13.10 6.73 -13.04
N VAL A 313 -12.17 5.99 -12.45
CA VAL A 313 -10.76 6.40 -12.34
C VAL A 313 -10.05 6.28 -13.69
N GLN A 314 -10.27 5.19 -14.43
CA GLN A 314 -9.72 5.04 -15.78
C GLN A 314 -10.23 6.14 -16.72
N ALA A 315 -11.51 6.48 -16.68
CA ALA A 315 -12.11 7.54 -17.47
C ALA A 315 -11.50 8.92 -17.15
N LEU A 316 -11.11 9.17 -15.90
CA LEU A 316 -10.38 10.39 -15.53
C LEU A 316 -8.99 10.43 -16.19
N LEU A 317 -8.27 9.30 -16.19
CA LEU A 317 -6.96 9.22 -16.86
C LEU A 317 -7.09 9.39 -18.37
N ASP A 318 -8.11 8.78 -18.98
CA ASP A 318 -8.36 8.86 -20.42
C ASP A 318 -8.73 10.29 -20.89
N GLN A 319 -9.18 11.15 -19.98
CA GLN A 319 -9.45 12.58 -20.23
C GLN A 319 -8.17 13.44 -20.25
N GLY A 320 -6.99 12.83 -20.14
CA GLY A 320 -5.71 13.54 -20.16
C GLY A 320 -5.18 13.92 -18.79
N PHE A 321 -5.73 13.34 -17.71
CA PHE A 321 -5.09 13.43 -16.39
C PHE A 321 -3.81 12.58 -16.40
N PRO A 322 -2.66 13.09 -15.91
CA PRO A 322 -1.38 12.45 -16.14
C PRO A 322 -1.28 11.14 -15.38
N THR A 323 -0.40 10.27 -15.85
CA THR A 323 -0.06 9.05 -15.10
C THR A 323 1.00 9.38 -14.03
N MET A 324 1.16 8.50 -13.04
CA MET A 324 2.09 8.73 -11.95
C MET A 324 3.53 8.95 -12.44
N ALA A 325 4.14 10.01 -11.91
CA ALA A 325 5.55 10.30 -12.03
C ALA A 325 6.06 10.84 -10.69
N THR A 326 7.36 11.10 -10.61
CA THR A 326 7.98 11.75 -9.45
C THR A 326 8.88 12.89 -9.92
N ARG A 327 9.48 13.61 -8.97
CA ARG A 327 10.50 14.61 -9.29
C ARG A 327 11.73 14.00 -9.96
N ASN A 328 12.04 12.74 -9.66
CA ASN A 328 13.24 12.07 -10.16
C ASN A 328 12.94 11.11 -11.32
N ILE A 329 11.67 10.73 -11.53
CA ILE A 329 11.22 9.84 -12.61
C ILE A 329 10.15 10.57 -13.44
N PRO A 330 10.45 10.94 -14.70
CA PRO A 330 9.53 11.70 -15.54
C PRO A 330 8.28 10.89 -15.86
N GLU A 331 7.21 11.59 -16.26
CA GLU A 331 5.98 10.97 -16.76
C GLU A 331 6.27 10.06 -17.97
N GLY A 332 5.50 8.98 -18.09
CA GLY A 332 5.60 8.07 -19.22
C GLY A 332 4.96 6.73 -18.94
N CYS A 333 5.23 5.77 -19.82
CA CYS A 333 4.85 4.38 -19.62
C CYS A 333 5.94 3.60 -18.87
N GLY A 334 5.51 2.44 -18.41
CA GLY A 334 6.33 1.40 -17.83
C GLY A 334 6.77 1.62 -16.39
N PHE A 335 7.02 0.49 -15.74
CA PHE A 335 7.51 0.43 -14.37
C PHE A 335 8.29 -0.87 -14.15
N SER A 336 9.06 -0.92 -13.07
CA SER A 336 9.81 -2.11 -12.66
C SER A 336 9.42 -2.53 -11.24
N ILE A 337 9.46 -3.83 -10.97
CA ILE A 337 9.42 -4.37 -9.61
C ILE A 337 10.55 -5.39 -9.44
N ALA A 338 11.09 -5.51 -8.23
CA ALA A 338 12.16 -6.44 -7.91
C ALA A 338 11.64 -7.56 -7.01
N ILE A 339 11.75 -8.81 -7.44
CA ILE A 339 11.32 -9.98 -6.66
C ILE A 339 12.47 -10.99 -6.66
N ASP A 340 12.92 -11.41 -5.48
CA ASP A 340 14.03 -12.36 -5.30
C ASP A 340 15.32 -11.99 -6.07
N GLY A 341 15.65 -10.70 -6.12
CA GLY A 341 16.83 -10.22 -6.85
C GLY A 341 16.65 -10.20 -8.38
N ILE A 342 15.44 -10.46 -8.89
CA ILE A 342 15.12 -10.38 -10.31
C ILE A 342 14.30 -9.12 -10.58
N ASP A 343 14.77 -8.31 -11.52
CA ASP A 343 14.07 -7.11 -11.98
C ASP A 343 13.08 -7.44 -13.11
N TYR A 344 11.80 -7.16 -12.84
CA TYR A 344 10.70 -7.32 -13.77
C TYR A 344 10.28 -5.96 -14.32
N THR A 345 10.83 -5.56 -15.46
CA THR A 345 10.47 -4.30 -16.14
C THR A 345 9.35 -4.49 -17.16
N PHE A 346 8.28 -3.70 -17.05
CA PHE A 346 7.13 -3.71 -17.93
C PHE A 346 7.08 -2.43 -18.78
N ASN A 347 7.89 -2.34 -19.84
CA ASN A 347 8.11 -1.08 -20.58
C ASN A 347 6.84 -0.42 -21.16
N GLU A 348 5.83 -1.20 -21.52
CA GLU A 348 4.62 -0.71 -22.21
C GLU A 348 3.40 -0.60 -21.29
N SER A 349 3.54 -0.96 -20.02
CA SER A 349 2.41 -0.93 -19.09
C SER A 349 2.10 0.48 -18.60
N ASN A 350 0.82 0.82 -18.50
CA ASN A 350 0.39 2.07 -17.90
C ASN A 350 0.79 2.11 -16.42
N ARG A 351 1.23 3.28 -15.97
CA ARG A 351 1.49 3.54 -14.54
C ARG A 351 0.19 3.79 -13.78
N ALA A 352 0.30 3.88 -12.47
CA ALA A 352 -0.80 4.23 -11.58
C ALA A 352 -1.40 5.62 -11.87
N PRO A 353 -2.62 5.91 -11.35
CA PRO A 353 -3.14 7.27 -11.23
C PRO A 353 -2.14 8.20 -10.52
N PRO A 354 -2.18 9.52 -10.76
CA PRO A 354 -1.07 10.40 -10.42
C PRO A 354 -0.93 10.70 -8.92
N GLU A 355 -1.78 10.18 -8.04
CA GLU A 355 -1.72 10.42 -6.61
C GLU A 355 -1.69 9.11 -5.83
N GLY A 356 -0.59 8.87 -5.12
CA GLY A 356 -0.41 7.69 -4.27
C GLY A 356 0.03 8.05 -2.85
N ILE A 357 -0.28 7.17 -1.91
CA ILE A 357 0.10 7.28 -0.51
C ILE A 357 0.70 5.96 -0.04
N ALA A 358 1.87 6.01 0.59
CA ALA A 358 2.43 4.88 1.34
C ALA A 358 2.36 5.17 2.84
N THR A 359 1.96 4.19 3.64
CA THR A 359 1.84 4.33 5.09
C THR A 359 2.46 3.17 5.84
N ALA A 360 3.09 3.48 6.98
CA ALA A 360 3.66 2.50 7.90
C ALA A 360 3.17 2.78 9.32
N GLY A 361 2.40 1.85 9.89
CA GLY A 361 1.83 1.96 11.23
C GLY A 361 0.92 3.16 11.43
N TYR A 362 0.32 3.65 10.33
CA TYR A 362 -0.50 4.86 10.33
C TYR A 362 -1.86 4.61 10.98
N GLN A 363 -2.26 5.56 11.83
CA GLN A 363 -3.56 5.59 12.49
C GLN A 363 -4.23 6.93 12.19
N ALA A 364 -5.54 6.91 11.97
CA ALA A 364 -6.31 8.13 11.73
C ALA A 364 -7.63 8.09 12.50
N CYS A 365 -7.90 9.17 13.22
CA CYS A 365 -9.24 9.46 13.72
C CYS A 365 -10.26 9.53 12.57
N SER A 366 -11.55 9.48 12.89
CA SER A 366 -12.62 9.61 11.91
C SER A 366 -12.47 10.86 11.02
N HIS A 367 -12.50 10.70 9.71
CA HIS A 367 -12.35 11.78 8.74
C HIS A 367 -13.04 11.45 7.42
N THR A 368 -13.01 12.43 6.52
CA THR A 368 -13.50 12.35 5.13
C THR A 368 -12.43 13.00 4.28
N ASP A 369 -12.19 12.46 3.10
CA ASP A 369 -11.27 13.03 2.12
C ASP A 369 -12.06 13.49 0.90
N ALA A 370 -11.84 14.73 0.48
CA ALA A 370 -12.48 15.28 -0.72
C ALA A 370 -11.77 14.72 -1.97
N CYS A 371 -12.49 13.98 -2.78
CA CYS A 371 -11.95 13.32 -3.96
C CYS A 371 -12.67 13.78 -5.24
N SER A 372 -11.98 13.63 -6.37
CA SER A 372 -12.55 13.90 -7.70
C SER A 372 -13.30 12.71 -8.28
N VAL A 373 -12.97 11.51 -7.80
CA VAL A 373 -13.65 10.26 -8.15
C VAL A 373 -14.22 9.63 -6.88
N GLU A 374 -15.27 8.84 -7.05
CA GLU A 374 -16.00 8.22 -5.94
C GLU A 374 -15.17 7.18 -5.17
N TRP A 375 -14.13 6.61 -5.77
CA TRP A 375 -13.41 5.47 -5.23
C TRP A 375 -11.96 5.77 -4.89
N ALA A 376 -11.52 5.33 -3.72
CA ALA A 376 -10.12 5.20 -3.35
C ALA A 376 -9.78 3.73 -3.11
N PHE A 377 -8.52 3.38 -3.31
CA PHE A 377 -8.04 1.99 -3.20
C PHE A 377 -6.94 1.91 -2.15
N GLY A 378 -6.99 0.91 -1.27
CA GLY A 378 -5.95 0.63 -0.28
C GLY A 378 -5.54 -0.83 -0.31
N TRP A 379 -4.25 -1.11 -0.26
CA TRP A 379 -3.69 -2.46 -0.28
C TRP A 379 -2.72 -2.67 0.87
N THR A 380 -3.08 -3.56 1.78
CA THR A 380 -2.23 -3.95 2.91
C THR A 380 -1.18 -4.95 2.42
N VAL A 381 0.06 -4.49 2.30
CA VAL A 381 1.19 -5.30 1.81
C VAL A 381 2.00 -5.92 2.95
N GLY A 382 1.79 -5.46 4.18
CA GLY A 382 2.45 -5.97 5.37
C GLY A 382 1.63 -5.72 6.63
N ARG A 383 1.69 -6.64 7.58
CA ARG A 383 1.14 -6.49 8.93
C ARG A 383 2.09 -7.15 9.93
N ILE A 384 2.63 -6.37 10.85
CA ILE A 384 3.56 -6.83 11.87
C ILE A 384 2.96 -6.50 13.23
N ASP A 385 2.89 -7.47 14.12
CA ASP A 385 2.61 -7.22 15.53
C ASP A 385 3.94 -6.95 16.26
N THR A 386 4.15 -5.70 16.69
CA THR A 386 5.37 -5.29 17.38
C THR A 386 5.25 -5.34 18.89
N ALA A 387 4.02 -5.40 19.40
CA ALA A 387 3.69 -5.52 20.82
C ALA A 387 2.23 -5.93 20.92
N GLN A 388 1.95 -7.10 21.47
CA GLN A 388 0.60 -7.63 21.60
C GLN A 388 -0.18 -6.93 22.73
N ILE A 389 -0.49 -5.64 22.56
CA ILE A 389 -1.22 -4.83 23.53
C ILE A 389 -2.73 -5.08 23.37
N LEU A 390 -3.19 -5.22 22.14
CA LEU A 390 -4.58 -5.56 21.82
C LEU A 390 -4.75 -7.06 21.54
N PRO A 391 -5.99 -7.59 21.63
CA PRO A 391 -6.29 -8.95 21.20
C PRO A 391 -5.90 -9.21 19.74
N ALA A 392 -5.75 -10.48 19.39
CA ALA A 392 -5.43 -10.88 18.01
C ALA A 392 -6.38 -10.24 17.00
N ASN A 393 -5.83 -9.85 15.84
CA ASN A 393 -6.50 -9.18 14.73
C ASN A 393 -7.08 -7.78 15.04
N LYS A 394 -6.95 -7.27 16.27
CA LYS A 394 -7.38 -5.91 16.61
C LYS A 394 -6.27 -4.90 16.34
N GLY A 395 -6.71 -3.67 16.11
CA GLY A 395 -5.89 -2.52 15.88
C GLY A 395 -5.42 -2.34 14.44
N ALA A 396 -5.19 -1.09 14.07
CA ALA A 396 -4.80 -0.65 12.73
C ALA A 396 -5.77 -1.13 11.62
N ASN A 397 -7.03 -1.37 11.95
CA ASN A 397 -8.06 -1.86 11.04
C ASN A 397 -8.80 -0.70 10.38
N PHE A 398 -9.20 -0.86 9.12
CA PHE A 398 -9.97 0.15 8.41
C PHE A 398 -11.43 0.14 8.89
N VAL A 399 -12.05 1.32 8.99
CA VAL A 399 -13.44 1.47 9.43
C VAL A 399 -14.21 2.37 8.49
N ASP A 400 -15.37 1.93 8.01
CA ASP A 400 -16.41 2.80 7.44
C ASP A 400 -17.51 3.00 8.50
N LEU A 401 -17.69 4.24 8.95
CA LEU A 401 -18.62 4.56 10.03
C LEU A 401 -20.07 4.64 9.55
N GLY A 402 -20.30 5.00 8.29
CA GLY A 402 -21.65 5.05 7.71
C GLY A 402 -22.22 3.66 7.47
N LEU A 403 -21.37 2.72 7.07
CA LEU A 403 -21.73 1.30 7.02
C LEU A 403 -21.64 0.65 8.40
N LYS A 404 -20.95 1.25 9.38
CA LYS A 404 -20.54 0.55 10.61
C LYS A 404 -19.87 -0.78 10.27
N VAL A 405 -18.78 -0.73 9.53
CA VAL A 405 -17.99 -1.90 9.10
C VAL A 405 -16.56 -1.72 9.56
N VAL A 406 -15.98 -2.77 10.13
CA VAL A 406 -14.55 -2.88 10.43
C VAL A 406 -13.95 -3.94 9.52
N VAL A 407 -12.91 -3.58 8.79
CA VAL A 407 -12.13 -4.51 7.97
C VAL A 407 -10.89 -4.89 8.76
N GLU A 408 -10.84 -6.14 9.24
CA GLU A 408 -9.64 -6.66 9.91
C GLU A 408 -8.54 -6.83 8.86
N ASN A 409 -7.57 -5.92 8.84
CA ASN A 409 -6.54 -5.87 7.80
C ASN A 409 -5.59 -7.07 7.95
N SER A 410 -5.31 -7.74 6.84
CA SER A 410 -4.28 -8.77 6.69
C SER A 410 -3.41 -8.51 5.46
N VAL A 411 -2.25 -9.15 5.36
CA VAL A 411 -1.43 -9.08 4.15
C VAL A 411 -2.24 -9.55 2.95
N GLY A 412 -2.20 -8.80 1.85
CA GLY A 412 -2.99 -9.07 0.65
C GLY A 412 -4.44 -8.57 0.70
N THR A 413 -4.80 -7.74 1.68
CA THR A 413 -6.14 -7.11 1.73
C THR A 413 -6.18 -5.92 0.79
N LEU A 414 -6.96 -6.02 -0.30
CA LEU A 414 -7.28 -4.93 -1.20
C LEU A 414 -8.68 -4.39 -0.88
N THR A 415 -8.80 -3.10 -0.59
CA THR A 415 -10.04 -2.42 -0.23
C THR A 415 -10.35 -1.32 -1.23
N ALA A 416 -11.59 -1.26 -1.73
CA ALA A 416 -12.12 -0.12 -2.47
C ALA A 416 -13.26 0.52 -1.67
N PHE A 417 -13.12 1.81 -1.35
CA PHE A 417 -14.07 2.52 -0.49
C PHE A 417 -14.34 3.93 -1.02
N GLN A 418 -15.42 4.54 -0.53
CA GLN A 418 -15.79 5.92 -0.86
C GLN A 418 -15.13 6.90 0.13
N PRO A 419 -14.08 7.66 -0.26
CA PRO A 419 -13.30 8.48 0.67
C PRO A 419 -14.08 9.68 1.24
N GLU A 420 -15.16 10.12 0.58
CA GLU A 420 -16.04 11.18 1.07
C GLU A 420 -17.00 10.73 2.18
N CYS A 421 -17.12 9.42 2.39
CA CYS A 421 -17.82 8.86 3.54
C CYS A 421 -16.92 8.89 4.79
N LEU A 422 -17.53 9.02 5.98
CA LEU A 422 -16.79 9.09 7.23
C LEU A 422 -16.11 7.74 7.50
N HIS A 423 -14.78 7.75 7.55
CA HIS A 423 -13.95 6.56 7.72
C HIS A 423 -12.73 6.84 8.60
N GLY A 424 -11.94 5.82 8.92
CA GLY A 424 -10.68 5.99 9.63
C GLY A 424 -9.95 4.67 9.86
N THR A 425 -8.99 4.70 10.78
CA THR A 425 -8.20 3.52 11.15
C THR A 425 -8.19 3.37 12.66
N THR A 426 -8.50 2.17 13.16
CA THR A 426 -8.54 1.90 14.59
C THR A 426 -7.18 2.08 15.23
N GLU A 427 -7.18 2.36 16.54
CA GLU A 427 -5.98 2.44 17.35
C GLU A 427 -5.05 1.25 17.08
N LYS A 428 -3.77 1.52 16.84
CA LYS A 428 -2.88 0.47 16.36
C LYS A 428 -2.55 -0.60 17.40
N GLY A 429 -2.52 -0.27 18.68
CA GLY A 429 -2.27 -1.23 19.76
C GLY A 429 -1.01 -2.10 19.59
N GLY A 430 0.07 -1.54 19.04
CA GLY A 430 1.32 -2.26 18.74
C GLY A 430 1.36 -2.95 17.37
N VAL A 431 0.28 -2.96 16.61
CA VAL A 431 0.26 -3.40 15.21
C VAL A 431 0.85 -2.34 14.29
N MET A 432 1.60 -2.77 13.28
CA MET A 432 2.11 -1.95 12.20
C MET A 432 1.67 -2.51 10.85
N ASN A 433 0.74 -1.83 10.19
CA ASN A 433 0.39 -2.12 8.79
C ASN A 433 1.26 -1.31 7.84
N TYR A 434 1.66 -1.95 6.74
CA TYR A 434 2.28 -1.33 5.58
C TYR A 434 1.23 -1.31 4.47
N ILE A 435 0.82 -0.11 4.05
CA ILE A 435 -0.28 0.06 3.10
C ILE A 435 0.16 0.98 1.97
N LEU A 436 -0.17 0.58 0.75
CA LEU A 436 -0.17 1.44 -0.44
C LEU A 436 -1.61 1.86 -0.72
N ALA A 437 -1.84 3.11 -1.08
CA ALA A 437 -3.15 3.60 -1.45
C ALA A 437 -3.09 4.49 -2.68
N LEU A 438 -4.11 4.38 -3.53
CA LEU A 438 -4.37 5.26 -4.65
C LEU A 438 -5.55 6.15 -4.30
N THR A 439 -5.35 7.45 -4.46
CA THR A 439 -6.36 8.46 -4.18
C THR A 439 -6.54 9.36 -5.40
N SER A 440 -7.56 10.20 -5.42
CA SER A 440 -7.69 11.25 -6.43
C SER A 440 -8.23 12.48 -5.74
N THR A 441 -7.35 13.28 -5.13
CA THR A 441 -7.81 14.36 -4.26
C THR A 441 -8.36 15.49 -5.12
N ARG A 442 -9.55 15.99 -4.75
CA ARG A 442 -10.29 16.95 -5.59
C ARG A 442 -9.45 18.19 -5.92
N ARG A 443 -8.76 18.71 -4.89
CA ARG A 443 -7.87 19.88 -5.01
C ARG A 443 -6.74 19.71 -6.02
N VAL A 444 -6.20 18.49 -6.20
CA VAL A 444 -5.12 18.24 -7.15
C VAL A 444 -5.66 18.24 -8.57
N LEU A 445 -6.83 17.65 -8.78
CA LEU A 445 -7.52 17.71 -10.08
C LEU A 445 -7.94 19.14 -10.43
N GLU A 446 -8.53 19.88 -9.49
CA GLU A 446 -8.91 21.29 -9.69
C GLU A 446 -7.69 22.14 -10.05
N GLY A 447 -6.59 22.01 -9.30
CA GLY A 447 -5.33 22.70 -9.61
C GLY A 447 -4.74 22.31 -10.97
N TYR A 448 -4.89 21.05 -11.37
CA TYR A 448 -4.47 20.57 -12.69
C TYR A 448 -5.29 21.22 -13.82
N MET A 449 -6.62 21.17 -13.71
CA MET A 449 -7.55 21.74 -14.68
C MET A 449 -7.37 23.26 -14.82
N ASP A 450 -7.12 23.96 -13.70
CA ASP A 450 -6.87 25.41 -13.72
C ASP A 450 -5.58 25.75 -14.47
N LEU A 451 -4.50 24.97 -14.26
CA LEU A 451 -3.25 25.15 -15.00
C LEU A 451 -3.42 24.87 -16.49
N GLU A 452 -4.08 23.77 -16.85
CA GLU A 452 -4.39 23.43 -18.23
C GLU A 452 -5.18 24.55 -18.94
N LYS A 453 -6.25 25.03 -18.30
CA LYS A 453 -7.09 26.12 -18.82
C LYS A 453 -6.33 27.43 -19.00
N SER A 454 -5.39 27.73 -18.12
CA SER A 454 -4.55 28.93 -18.21
C SER A 454 -3.42 28.82 -19.24
N GLY A 455 -3.18 27.63 -19.80
CA GLY A 455 -2.01 27.34 -20.64
C GLY A 455 -0.68 27.36 -19.88
N ALA A 456 -0.73 27.43 -18.55
CA ALA A 456 0.45 27.35 -17.71
C ALA A 456 1.00 25.93 -17.71
N ARG A 457 2.33 25.79 -17.80
CA ARG A 457 2.98 24.49 -17.66
C ARG A 457 3.04 24.12 -16.19
N ILE A 458 2.71 22.87 -15.89
CA ILE A 458 2.93 22.32 -14.56
C ILE A 458 4.44 22.31 -14.32
N ALA A 459 4.86 22.87 -13.19
CA ALA A 459 6.27 22.99 -12.81
C ALA A 459 6.81 21.61 -12.41
N TYR A 460 7.23 20.84 -13.41
CA TYR A 460 7.79 19.51 -13.22
C TYR A 460 9.30 19.52 -12.93
N SER A 461 10.00 20.63 -13.15
CA SER A 461 11.47 20.68 -13.12
C SER A 461 12.04 21.00 -11.74
N ALA A 462 13.19 20.37 -11.44
CA ALA A 462 14.07 20.72 -10.32
C ALA A 462 14.65 22.14 -10.42
N GLU A 463 14.58 22.77 -11.60
CA GLU A 463 15.12 24.12 -11.89
C GLU A 463 14.34 25.26 -11.24
N THR A 464 13.15 24.97 -10.69
CA THR A 464 12.34 25.95 -9.94
C THR A 464 12.75 26.10 -8.47
N ASP A 465 13.85 25.48 -8.02
CA ASP A 465 14.48 25.81 -6.72
C ASP A 465 15.12 27.23 -6.71
N GLN A 466 14.64 28.19 -7.53
CA GLN A 466 14.98 29.62 -7.43
C GLN A 466 14.36 30.32 -6.21
N HIS A 467 13.71 29.57 -5.31
CA HIS A 467 13.15 30.10 -4.06
C HIS A 467 14.20 30.59 -3.05
N GLU A 468 15.51 30.40 -3.31
CA GLU A 468 16.55 31.06 -2.50
C GLU A 468 16.70 32.57 -2.77
N ASN A 469 16.07 33.12 -3.83
CA ASN A 469 16.19 34.54 -4.19
C ASN A 469 14.89 35.36 -4.04
N ALA A 470 13.85 34.83 -3.40
CA ALA A 470 12.57 35.54 -3.21
C ALA A 470 12.34 36.03 -1.76
N ALA A 471 13.42 36.22 -1.01
CA ALA A 471 13.43 36.89 0.29
C ALA A 471 14.37 38.10 0.23
N ASP A 472 13.98 39.10 -0.58
CA ASP A 472 14.37 40.51 -0.46
C ASP A 472 13.18 41.39 -0.86
#